data_AF-A0A9D6NGG1-F1
#
_entry.id   AF-A0A9D6NGG1-F1
#
_cell.length_a   1.000
_cell.length_b   1.000
_cell.length_c   1.000
_cell.angle_alpha   90.00
_cell.angle_beta   90.00
_cell.angle_gamma   90.00
#
_symmetry.space_group_name_H-M   'P 1'
#
loop_
_entity.id
_entity.type
_entity.pdbx_description
1 polymer ?
#
loop_
_entity_poly.entity_id
_entity_poly.type
_entity_poly.pdbx_seq_one_letter_code
_entity_poly.pdbx_strand_id
1 'polypeptide(L)'
;MTLLELIVAAALAVLLLTMFFWFLVPSMRLSGQQSARVDIQQQTTLAVRKIVADLECSTTDGIGILPTDGAQPSRPVAVGINRLDDVLADGQQSWQNSLAIYYWDRSDHRLYYKEWPPEPPSLGIPFASSRATKPSPQDLLEIVNNNNGTRRSLALGVAEFELRHTGVGDSIGLPLTVRLVLEREVAQKSETERFEMERTVMVRN
;
A
#
# COMPACT_ATOMS: atom_id res chain seq x y z
N MET A 1 -44.24 49.39 -1.84
CA MET A 1 -43.21 48.79 -2.70
C MET A 1 -43.61 48.98 -4.15
N THR A 2 -42.73 49.57 -4.94
CA THR A 2 -43.00 49.81 -6.37
C THR A 2 -42.47 48.64 -7.20
N LEU A 3 -43.09 48.37 -8.34
CA LEU A 3 -42.70 47.26 -9.24
C LEU A 3 -41.22 47.37 -9.68
N LEU A 4 -40.71 48.59 -9.77
CA LEU A 4 -39.31 48.91 -10.07
C LEU A 4 -38.35 48.45 -8.95
N GLU A 5 -38.73 48.65 -7.69
CA GLU A 5 -37.94 48.21 -6.53
C GLU A 5 -37.77 46.68 -6.50
N LEU A 6 -38.84 45.96 -6.85
CA LEU A 6 -38.81 44.50 -6.95
C LEU A 6 -37.87 44.02 -8.06
N ILE A 7 -37.90 44.65 -9.24
CA ILE A 7 -37.04 44.29 -10.37
C ILE A 7 -35.56 44.53 -10.03
N VAL A 8 -35.25 45.67 -9.40
CA VAL A 8 -33.88 46.01 -9.00
C VAL A 8 -33.36 45.02 -7.94
N ALA A 9 -34.18 44.69 -6.94
CA ALA A 9 -33.82 43.69 -5.93
C ALA A 9 -33.60 42.30 -6.54
N ALA A 10 -34.46 41.87 -7.48
CA ALA A 10 -34.31 40.60 -8.17
C ALA A 10 -33.04 40.56 -9.03
N ALA A 11 -32.72 41.63 -9.76
CA ALA A 11 -31.51 41.73 -10.57
C ALA A 11 -30.24 41.68 -9.70
N LEU A 12 -30.23 42.38 -8.56
CA LEU A 12 -29.14 42.33 -7.58
C LEU A 12 -28.99 40.92 -6.98
N ALA A 13 -30.10 40.27 -6.64
CA ALA A 13 -30.08 38.91 -6.11
C ALA A 13 -29.51 37.90 -7.12
N VAL A 14 -29.90 37.99 -8.39
CA VAL A 14 -29.37 37.13 -9.46
C VAL A 14 -27.86 37.39 -9.66
N LEU A 15 -27.43 38.65 -9.70
CA LEU A 15 -26.02 39.00 -9.87
C LEU A 15 -25.17 38.50 -8.69
N LEU A 16 -25.71 38.59 -7.48
CA LEU A 16 -25.06 38.05 -6.29
C LEU A 16 -24.98 36.52 -6.38
N LEU A 17 -26.06 35.85 -6.77
CA LEU A 17 -26.09 34.39 -6.92
C LEU A 17 -25.12 33.88 -7.99
N THR A 18 -24.96 34.60 -9.11
CA THR A 18 -23.97 34.24 -10.15
C THR A 18 -22.54 34.42 -9.66
N MET A 19 -22.23 35.49 -8.93
CA MET A 19 -20.92 35.66 -8.31
C MET A 19 -20.62 34.54 -7.30
N PHE A 20 -21.60 34.15 -6.48
CA PHE A 20 -21.46 33.02 -5.57
C PHE A 20 -21.17 31.71 -6.31
N PHE A 21 -21.91 31.42 -7.39
CA PHE A 21 -21.65 30.23 -8.19
C PHE A 21 -20.26 30.22 -8.82
N TRP A 22 -19.82 31.36 -9.34
CA TRP A 22 -18.50 31.53 -9.96
C TRP A 22 -17.35 31.37 -8.97
N PHE A 23 -17.54 31.71 -7.70
CA PHE A 23 -16.52 31.57 -6.68
C PHE A 23 -16.55 30.20 -5.98
N LEU A 24 -17.75 29.74 -5.59
CA LEU A 24 -17.93 28.55 -4.78
C LEU A 24 -17.57 27.28 -5.54
N VAL A 25 -17.96 27.17 -6.82
CA VAL A 25 -17.69 25.96 -7.61
C VAL A 25 -16.17 25.76 -7.77
N PRO A 26 -15.36 26.71 -8.25
CA PRO A 26 -13.91 26.53 -8.32
C PRO A 26 -13.25 26.28 -6.96
N SER A 27 -13.72 26.94 -5.90
CA SER A 27 -13.19 26.74 -4.54
C SER A 27 -13.40 25.29 -4.06
N MET A 28 -14.62 24.75 -4.21
CA MET A 28 -14.91 23.36 -3.86
C MET A 28 -14.11 22.37 -4.74
N ARG A 29 -13.89 22.69 -6.02
CA ARG A 29 -13.07 21.88 -6.93
C ARG A 29 -11.61 21.78 -6.47
N LEU A 30 -11.00 22.93 -6.18
CA LEU A 30 -9.61 22.99 -5.70
C LEU A 30 -9.45 22.27 -4.37
N SER A 31 -10.44 22.41 -3.47
CA SER A 31 -10.45 21.70 -2.19
C SER A 31 -10.53 20.17 -2.38
N GLY A 32 -11.36 19.70 -3.31
CA GLY A 32 -11.47 18.27 -3.64
C GLY A 32 -10.16 17.68 -4.17
N GLN A 33 -9.47 18.39 -5.07
CA GLN A 33 -8.16 17.99 -5.61
C GLN A 33 -7.09 17.91 -4.51
N GLN A 34 -7.00 18.95 -3.68
CA GLN A 34 -6.05 18.97 -2.57
C GLN A 34 -6.32 17.84 -1.58
N SER A 35 -7.59 17.55 -1.29
CA SER A 35 -7.96 16.43 -0.41
C SER A 35 -7.58 15.09 -1.02
N ALA A 36 -7.82 14.87 -2.32
CA ALA A 36 -7.42 13.64 -3.00
C ALA A 36 -5.91 13.44 -2.98
N ARG A 37 -5.13 14.48 -3.29
CA ARG A 37 -3.68 14.46 -3.25
C ARG A 37 -3.12 14.12 -1.87
N VAL A 38 -3.65 14.76 -0.83
CA VAL A 38 -3.23 14.51 0.55
C VAL A 38 -3.57 13.08 0.97
N ASP A 39 -4.75 12.58 0.61
CA ASP A 39 -5.17 11.20 0.90
C ASP A 39 -4.24 10.18 0.24
N ILE A 40 -3.92 10.35 -1.06
CA ILE A 40 -2.97 9.48 -1.77
C ILE A 40 -1.60 9.51 -1.10
N GLN A 41 -1.09 10.69 -0.75
CA GLN A 41 0.20 10.84 -0.07
C GLN A 41 0.21 10.15 1.29
N GLN A 42 -0.85 10.30 2.08
CA GLN A 42 -0.99 9.68 3.39
C GLN A 42 -1.07 8.15 3.27
N GLN A 43 -1.88 7.63 2.36
CA GLN A 43 -2.00 6.18 2.11
C GLN A 43 -0.67 5.57 1.68
N THR A 44 0.01 6.20 0.72
CA THR A 44 1.33 5.76 0.25
C THR A 44 2.34 5.76 1.39
N THR A 45 2.40 6.85 2.15
CA THR A 45 3.34 7.01 3.27
C THR A 45 3.08 5.96 4.36
N LEU A 46 1.83 5.71 4.71
CA LEU A 46 1.46 4.72 5.72
C LEU A 46 1.76 3.29 5.25
N ALA A 47 1.45 2.96 4.00
CA ALA A 47 1.73 1.64 3.43
C ALA A 47 3.24 1.37 3.38
N VAL A 48 4.03 2.29 2.81
CA VAL A 48 5.49 2.15 2.72
C VAL A 48 6.10 2.11 4.12
N ARG A 49 5.69 3.00 5.03
CA ARG A 49 6.23 3.01 6.41
C ARG A 49 5.94 1.69 7.13
N LYS A 50 4.76 1.10 6.93
CA LYS A 50 4.41 -0.19 7.55
C LYS A 50 5.27 -1.33 6.99
N ILE A 51 5.45 -1.40 5.67
CA ILE A 51 6.32 -2.40 5.03
C ILE A 51 7.76 -2.24 5.51
N VAL A 52 8.28 -1.01 5.51
CA VAL A 52 9.64 -0.70 5.96
C VAL A 52 9.84 -1.09 7.43
N ALA A 53 8.89 -0.78 8.31
CA ALA A 53 8.98 -1.16 9.72
C ALA A 53 9.05 -2.68 9.90
N ASP A 54 8.25 -3.44 9.14
CA ASP A 54 8.30 -4.90 9.20
C ASP A 54 9.61 -5.46 8.60
N LEU A 55 10.16 -4.84 7.55
CA LEU A 55 11.47 -5.17 6.98
C LEU A 55 12.61 -4.91 7.97
N GLU A 56 12.59 -3.77 8.67
CA GLU A 56 13.60 -3.41 9.70
C GLU A 56 13.59 -4.39 10.88
N CYS A 57 12.45 -5.01 11.15
CA CYS A 57 12.28 -6.08 12.13
C CYS A 57 12.59 -7.48 11.56
N SER A 58 13.22 -7.61 10.40
CA SER A 58 13.54 -8.89 9.77
C SER A 58 15.02 -8.98 9.36
N THR A 59 15.42 -10.14 8.87
CA THR A 59 16.70 -10.38 8.20
C THR A 59 16.45 -10.81 6.76
N THR A 60 17.48 -10.81 5.91
CA THR A 60 17.36 -11.27 4.52
C THR A 60 16.85 -12.70 4.40
N ASP A 61 17.11 -13.55 5.40
CA ASP A 61 16.63 -14.93 5.48
C ASP A 61 15.15 -15.04 5.88
N GLY A 62 14.57 -14.00 6.48
CA GLY A 62 13.15 -13.95 6.82
C GLY A 62 12.27 -13.39 5.71
N ILE A 63 12.85 -12.98 4.58
CA ILE A 63 12.12 -12.29 3.51
C ILE A 63 11.99 -13.20 2.31
N GLY A 64 10.78 -13.35 1.80
CA GLY A 64 10.49 -14.00 0.52
C GLY A 64 9.79 -13.02 -0.41
N ILE A 65 10.11 -13.12 -1.70
CA ILE A 65 9.60 -12.21 -2.73
C ILE A 65 8.97 -13.06 -3.84
N LEU A 66 7.74 -12.72 -4.19
CA LEU A 66 7.07 -13.17 -5.41
C LEU A 66 7.20 -12.02 -6.42
N PRO A 67 8.16 -12.11 -7.37
CA PRO A 67 8.48 -11.01 -8.26
C PRO A 67 7.34 -10.68 -9.23
N THR A 68 7.38 -9.46 -9.75
CA THR A 68 6.63 -9.06 -10.95
C THR A 68 7.16 -9.89 -12.12
N ASP A 69 6.49 -10.99 -12.43
CA ASP A 69 6.85 -11.79 -13.59
C ASP A 69 6.21 -11.16 -14.84
N GLY A 70 7.04 -10.59 -15.72
CA GLY A 70 6.58 -9.86 -16.92
C GLY A 70 5.79 -10.72 -17.91
N ALA A 71 5.83 -12.05 -17.75
CA ALA A 71 5.11 -13.01 -18.59
C ALA A 71 3.63 -13.21 -18.21
N GLN A 72 3.22 -12.85 -16.98
CA GLN A 72 1.85 -13.03 -16.51
C GLN A 72 1.31 -11.75 -15.87
N PRO A 73 0.65 -10.87 -16.66
CA PRO A 73 0.17 -9.58 -16.18
C PRO A 73 -0.87 -9.71 -15.05
N SER A 74 -1.54 -10.86 -14.92
CA SER A 74 -2.55 -11.15 -13.89
C SER A 74 -2.00 -11.70 -12.59
N ARG A 75 -0.70 -12.02 -12.49
CA ARG A 75 -0.14 -12.62 -11.27
C ARG A 75 0.08 -11.53 -10.21
N PRO A 76 -0.33 -11.74 -8.95
CA PRO A 76 -0.09 -10.79 -7.88
C PRO A 76 1.42 -10.69 -7.59
N VAL A 77 1.84 -9.52 -7.15
CA VAL A 77 3.20 -9.28 -6.63
C VAL A 77 3.12 -9.39 -5.13
N ALA A 78 3.98 -10.17 -4.49
CA ALA A 78 3.90 -10.37 -3.04
C ALA A 78 5.27 -10.34 -2.36
N VAL A 79 5.29 -9.93 -1.10
CA VAL A 79 6.44 -9.98 -0.21
C VAL A 79 5.95 -10.60 1.09
N GLY A 80 6.60 -11.68 1.52
CA GLY A 80 6.42 -12.26 2.84
C GLY A 80 7.59 -11.89 3.74
N ILE A 81 7.29 -11.44 4.96
CA ILE A 81 8.29 -11.01 5.93
C ILE A 81 8.04 -11.78 7.23
N ASN A 82 9.04 -12.57 7.64
CA ASN A 82 9.09 -13.16 8.96
C ASN A 82 9.79 -12.19 9.91
N ARG A 83 9.10 -11.75 10.95
CA ARG A 83 9.62 -10.73 11.86
C ARG A 83 10.30 -11.37 13.06
N LEU A 84 11.31 -10.68 13.56
CA LEU A 84 11.90 -10.92 14.87
C LEU A 84 10.86 -10.55 15.93
N ASP A 85 10.59 -11.48 16.84
CA ASP A 85 9.66 -11.30 17.95
C ASP A 85 10.37 -10.70 19.16
N ASP A 86 11.46 -11.35 19.59
CA ASP A 86 12.25 -10.94 20.75
C ASP A 86 13.70 -11.41 20.65
N VAL A 87 14.55 -10.92 21.55
CA VAL A 87 15.89 -11.45 21.79
C VAL A 87 15.90 -12.05 23.20
N LEU A 88 16.07 -13.37 23.27
CA LEU A 88 16.09 -14.14 24.50
C LEU A 88 17.28 -13.73 25.39
N ALA A 89 17.20 -14.06 26.67
CA ALA A 89 18.22 -13.70 27.67
C ALA A 89 19.62 -14.29 27.39
N ASP A 90 19.70 -15.34 26.58
CA ASP A 90 20.94 -15.95 26.09
C ASP A 90 21.50 -15.28 24.81
N GLY A 91 20.83 -14.23 24.32
CA GLY A 91 21.18 -13.50 23.10
C GLY A 91 20.64 -14.13 21.81
N GLN A 92 19.86 -15.23 21.90
CA GLN A 92 19.24 -15.83 20.72
C GLN A 92 18.06 -15.01 20.21
N GLN A 93 17.94 -14.93 18.89
CA GLN A 93 16.82 -14.30 18.21
C GLN A 93 15.61 -15.25 18.21
N SER A 94 14.48 -14.78 18.74
CA SER A 94 13.19 -15.44 18.66
C SER A 94 12.38 -14.85 17.51
N TRP A 95 11.90 -15.69 16.62
CA TRP A 95 11.13 -15.30 15.44
C TRP A 95 9.64 -15.52 15.65
N GLN A 96 8.83 -14.69 14.99
CA GLN A 96 7.37 -14.84 15.03
C GLN A 96 6.92 -16.14 14.37
N ASN A 97 5.84 -16.71 14.89
CA ASN A 97 5.16 -17.86 14.27
C ASN A 97 4.13 -17.41 13.20
N SER A 98 4.38 -16.26 12.57
CA SER A 98 3.56 -15.70 11.51
C SER A 98 4.41 -14.92 10.49
N LEU A 99 3.92 -14.86 9.26
CA LEU A 99 4.43 -14.06 8.16
C LEU A 99 3.52 -12.85 7.96
N ALA A 100 4.12 -11.67 7.91
CA ALA A 100 3.49 -10.48 7.38
C ALA A 100 3.58 -10.50 5.86
N ILE A 101 2.44 -10.64 5.18
CA ILE A 101 2.36 -10.76 3.73
C ILE A 101 1.75 -9.48 3.16
N TYR A 102 2.52 -8.85 2.29
CA TYR A 102 2.12 -7.68 1.52
C TYR A 102 1.97 -8.11 0.07
N TYR A 103 0.78 -7.97 -0.50
CA TYR A 103 0.59 -8.32 -1.90
C TYR A 103 -0.26 -7.30 -2.64
N TRP A 104 0.13 -7.03 -3.87
CA TRP A 104 -0.58 -6.16 -4.78
C TRP A 104 -1.41 -6.99 -5.74
N ASP A 105 -2.73 -6.82 -5.65
CA ASP A 105 -3.66 -7.34 -6.63
C ASP A 105 -3.82 -6.31 -7.76
N ARG A 106 -3.33 -6.68 -8.94
CA ARG A 106 -3.38 -5.85 -10.15
C ARG A 106 -4.79 -5.69 -10.71
N SER A 107 -5.70 -6.63 -10.40
CA SER A 107 -7.07 -6.58 -10.91
C SER A 107 -7.93 -5.56 -10.16
N ASP A 108 -7.72 -5.41 -8.84
CA ASP A 108 -8.43 -4.44 -8.00
C ASP A 108 -7.64 -3.14 -7.79
N HIS A 109 -6.38 -3.08 -8.26
CA HIS A 109 -5.46 -1.97 -7.98
C HIS A 109 -5.33 -1.69 -6.47
N ARG A 110 -5.18 -2.74 -5.67
CA ARG A 110 -5.07 -2.62 -4.20
C ARG A 110 -3.87 -3.36 -3.66
N LEU A 111 -3.22 -2.74 -2.69
CA LEU A 111 -2.22 -3.38 -1.87
C LEU A 111 -2.90 -3.89 -0.60
N TYR A 112 -2.74 -5.18 -0.33
CA TYR A 112 -3.26 -5.83 0.86
C TYR A 112 -2.15 -6.21 1.83
N TYR A 113 -2.52 -6.24 3.09
CA TYR A 113 -1.80 -6.86 4.19
C TYR A 113 -2.57 -8.10 4.64
N LYS A 114 -1.85 -9.20 4.85
CA LYS A 114 -2.38 -10.43 5.43
C LYS A 114 -1.35 -11.00 6.38
N GLU A 115 -1.80 -11.46 7.53
CA GLU A 115 -0.96 -12.24 8.43
C GLU A 115 -1.25 -13.72 8.23
N TRP A 116 -0.21 -14.54 8.13
CA TRP A 116 -0.34 -15.97 7.85
C TRP A 116 0.59 -16.79 8.76
N PRO A 117 0.17 -17.92 9.33
CA PRO A 117 -1.11 -18.58 9.14
C PRO A 117 -2.24 -17.86 9.89
N PRO A 118 -3.47 -17.83 9.36
CA PRO A 118 -4.62 -17.55 10.20
C PRO A 118 -4.69 -18.67 11.25
N GLU A 119 -4.93 -18.35 12.51
CA GLU A 119 -5.19 -19.40 13.51
C GLU A 119 -6.47 -20.16 13.11
N PRO A 120 -6.44 -21.50 12.92
CA PRO A 120 -5.31 -22.43 12.94
C PRO A 120 -4.61 -22.66 11.56
N PRO A 121 -3.32 -23.04 11.54
CA PRO A 121 -2.49 -23.09 10.32
C PRO A 121 -2.94 -24.13 9.29
N SER A 122 -3.09 -23.70 8.03
CA SER A 122 -3.61 -24.54 6.95
C SER A 122 -2.58 -25.07 5.95
N LEU A 123 -1.40 -24.44 5.79
CA LEU A 123 -0.44 -24.77 4.71
C LEU A 123 0.86 -25.44 5.18
N GLY A 124 0.94 -25.94 6.42
CA GLY A 124 2.05 -26.80 6.84
C GLY A 124 3.46 -26.20 6.79
N ILE A 125 3.61 -24.88 6.57
CA ILE A 125 4.92 -24.21 6.65
C ILE A 125 5.40 -24.26 8.10
N PRO A 126 6.55 -24.90 8.39
CA PRO A 126 7.01 -25.09 9.75
C PRO A 126 7.65 -23.80 10.27
N PHE A 127 6.93 -23.08 11.11
CA PHE A 127 7.51 -22.00 11.89
C PHE A 127 8.37 -22.56 13.02
N ALA A 128 9.56 -22.02 13.16
CA ALA A 128 10.45 -22.31 14.27
C ALA A 128 10.89 -20.98 14.88
N SER A 129 10.69 -20.81 16.18
CA SER A 129 11.11 -19.60 16.87
C SER A 129 12.62 -19.39 16.83
N SER A 130 13.41 -20.44 16.63
CA SER A 130 14.88 -20.37 16.61
C SER A 130 15.49 -19.95 15.26
N ARG A 131 14.70 -19.83 14.18
CA ARG A 131 15.22 -19.44 12.86
C ARG A 131 14.19 -18.66 12.05
N ALA A 132 14.70 -17.77 11.20
CA ALA A 132 13.85 -17.10 10.22
C ALA A 132 13.25 -18.12 9.25
N THR A 133 11.95 -17.99 8.97
CA THR A 133 11.26 -18.79 7.96
C THR A 133 11.20 -17.99 6.66
N LYS A 134 11.88 -18.47 5.62
CA LYS A 134 11.84 -17.88 4.29
C LYS A 134 10.70 -18.50 3.46
N PRO A 135 9.64 -17.76 3.13
CA PRO A 135 8.60 -18.30 2.25
C PRO A 135 9.12 -18.37 0.81
N SER A 136 8.87 -19.50 0.13
CA SER A 136 9.19 -19.62 -1.29
C SER A 136 8.20 -18.82 -2.14
N PRO A 137 8.54 -18.48 -3.40
CA PRO A 137 7.59 -17.83 -4.31
C PRO A 137 6.31 -18.64 -4.56
N GLN A 138 6.39 -19.97 -4.46
CA GLN A 138 5.23 -20.86 -4.58
C GLN A 138 4.34 -20.76 -3.34
N ASP A 139 4.92 -20.79 -2.14
CA ASP A 139 4.18 -20.61 -0.89
C ASP A 139 3.44 -19.27 -0.86
N LEU A 140 4.13 -18.19 -1.27
CA LEU A 140 3.51 -16.86 -1.35
C LEU A 140 2.33 -16.84 -2.32
N LEU A 141 2.46 -17.49 -3.48
CA LEU A 141 1.37 -17.57 -4.44
C LEU A 141 0.17 -18.33 -3.85
N GLU A 142 0.40 -19.45 -3.17
CA GLU A 142 -0.64 -20.23 -2.52
C GLU A 142 -1.33 -19.43 -1.40
N ILE A 143 -0.56 -18.74 -0.56
CA ILE A 143 -1.11 -17.94 0.54
C ILE A 143 -1.94 -16.76 0.04
N VAL A 144 -1.51 -16.12 -1.05
CA VAL A 144 -2.23 -15.00 -1.67
C VAL A 144 -3.51 -15.48 -2.35
N ASN A 145 -3.48 -16.61 -3.04
CA ASN A 145 -4.66 -17.20 -3.67
C ASN A 145 -5.64 -17.80 -2.66
N ASN A 146 -5.14 -18.19 -1.48
CA ASN A 146 -5.99 -18.71 -0.42
C ASN A 146 -6.75 -17.57 0.27
N ASN A 147 -8.08 -17.59 0.15
CA ASN A 147 -8.95 -16.61 0.81
C ASN A 147 -9.12 -16.85 2.33
N ASN A 148 -8.47 -17.87 2.90
CA ASN A 148 -8.51 -18.10 4.34
C ASN A 148 -7.67 -17.03 5.07
N GLY A 149 -8.32 -16.31 5.98
CA GLY A 149 -7.71 -15.29 6.85
C GLY A 149 -8.19 -13.87 6.60
N THR A 150 -7.97 -12.99 7.57
CA THR A 150 -8.34 -11.58 7.49
C THR A 150 -7.32 -10.83 6.63
N ARG A 151 -7.72 -10.41 5.43
CA ARG A 151 -6.95 -9.46 4.62
C ARG A 151 -7.39 -8.03 4.89
N ARG A 152 -6.44 -7.11 4.99
CA ARG A 152 -6.69 -5.67 5.19
C ARG A 152 -6.14 -4.89 4.00
N SER A 153 -6.94 -4.02 3.41
CA SER A 153 -6.47 -3.09 2.38
C SER A 153 -5.55 -2.04 3.02
N LEU A 154 -4.35 -1.85 2.47
CA LEU A 154 -3.40 -0.82 2.89
C LEU A 154 -3.45 0.43 2.02
N ALA A 155 -3.58 0.23 0.71
CA ALA A 155 -3.61 1.30 -0.27
C ALA A 155 -4.57 0.95 -1.40
N LEU A 156 -5.23 1.97 -1.94
CA LEU A 156 -6.14 1.89 -3.08
C LEU A 156 -5.52 2.63 -4.28
N GLY A 157 -5.88 2.23 -5.49
CA GLY A 157 -5.35 2.86 -6.71
C GLY A 157 -3.87 2.57 -6.92
N VAL A 158 -3.39 1.39 -6.55
CA VAL A 158 -1.98 1.01 -6.73
C VAL A 158 -1.70 0.73 -8.19
N ALA A 159 -0.81 1.52 -8.77
CA ALA A 159 -0.36 1.42 -10.15
C ALA A 159 0.91 0.57 -10.29
N GLU A 160 1.83 0.69 -9.34
CA GLU A 160 3.06 -0.10 -9.29
C GLU A 160 3.43 -0.43 -7.84
N PHE A 161 3.82 -1.68 -7.58
CA PHE A 161 4.42 -2.11 -6.32
C PHE A 161 5.62 -3.02 -6.62
N GLU A 162 6.78 -2.67 -6.07
CA GLU A 162 8.02 -3.37 -6.32
C GLU A 162 8.92 -3.36 -5.09
N LEU A 163 9.58 -4.49 -4.84
CA LEU A 163 10.67 -4.60 -3.87
C LEU A 163 11.95 -4.96 -4.63
N ARG A 164 12.87 -4.02 -4.75
CA ARG A 164 14.16 -4.20 -5.43
C ARG A 164 15.22 -4.63 -4.44
N HIS A 165 16.12 -5.50 -4.90
CA HIS A 165 17.28 -5.97 -4.15
C HIS A 165 18.48 -6.14 -5.08
N THR A 166 19.69 -6.15 -4.52
CA THR A 166 20.95 -6.33 -5.28
C THR A 166 21.38 -7.80 -5.39
N GLY A 167 20.63 -8.70 -4.76
CA GLY A 167 20.94 -10.12 -4.71
C GLY A 167 20.80 -10.84 -6.06
N VAL A 168 21.51 -11.96 -6.20
CA VAL A 168 21.53 -12.79 -7.42
C VAL A 168 20.81 -14.11 -7.12
N GLY A 169 19.90 -14.50 -8.01
CA GLY A 169 19.09 -15.71 -7.84
C GLY A 169 18.09 -15.59 -6.69
N ASP A 170 17.98 -16.63 -5.86
CA ASP A 170 17.07 -16.67 -4.71
C ASP A 170 17.61 -15.92 -3.48
N SER A 171 18.85 -15.46 -3.50
CA SER A 171 19.45 -14.72 -2.39
C SER A 171 19.04 -13.26 -2.43
N ILE A 172 18.52 -12.74 -1.31
CA ILE A 172 18.17 -11.33 -1.17
C ILE A 172 19.42 -10.55 -0.78
N GLY A 173 19.81 -9.60 -1.63
CA GLY A 173 20.96 -8.72 -1.40
C GLY A 173 20.55 -7.35 -0.89
N LEU A 174 21.45 -6.72 -0.14
CA LEU A 174 21.25 -5.38 0.40
C LEU A 174 21.83 -4.30 -0.54
N PRO A 175 21.22 -3.09 -0.60
CA PRO A 175 20.03 -2.67 0.14
C PRO A 175 18.72 -3.18 -0.46
N LEU A 176 17.66 -3.17 0.36
CA LEU A 176 16.29 -3.39 -0.10
C LEU A 176 15.62 -2.05 -0.39
N THR A 177 14.95 -1.93 -1.54
CA THR A 177 14.23 -0.72 -1.92
C THR A 177 12.76 -1.04 -2.16
N VAL A 178 11.89 -0.45 -1.33
CA VAL A 178 10.43 -0.50 -1.49
C VAL A 178 9.99 0.66 -2.37
N ARG A 179 9.33 0.35 -3.48
CA ARG A 179 8.74 1.36 -4.39
C ARG A 179 7.24 1.12 -4.51
N LEU A 180 6.47 2.17 -4.25
CA LEU A 180 5.01 2.14 -4.33
C LEU A 180 4.52 3.38 -5.10
N VAL A 181 3.69 3.14 -6.12
CA VAL A 181 3.07 4.17 -6.95
C VAL A 181 1.55 4.03 -6.83
N LEU A 182 0.89 5.12 -6.44
CA LEU A 182 -0.56 5.23 -6.43
C LEU A 182 -1.02 6.21 -7.50
N GLU A 183 -2.13 5.86 -8.14
CA GLU A 183 -2.83 6.64 -9.14
C GLU A 183 -4.30 6.74 -8.78
N ARG A 184 -4.87 7.94 -8.87
CA ARG A 184 -6.28 8.17 -8.61
C ARG A 184 -6.86 9.10 -9.65
N GLU A 185 -8.01 8.69 -10.19
CA GLU A 185 -8.79 9.57 -11.06
C GLU A 185 -9.51 10.63 -10.24
N VAL A 186 -9.34 11.89 -10.65
CA VAL A 186 -10.09 13.01 -10.09
C VAL A 186 -11.35 13.18 -10.93
N ALA A 187 -12.53 12.94 -10.35
CA ALA A 187 -13.82 12.85 -11.05
C ALA A 187 -14.21 14.04 -11.98
N GLN A 188 -13.49 15.15 -11.96
CA GLN A 188 -13.81 16.37 -12.72
C GLN A 188 -12.75 16.80 -13.74
N LYS A 189 -11.59 16.14 -13.77
CA LYS A 189 -10.53 16.38 -14.75
C LYS A 189 -10.05 15.00 -15.16
N SER A 190 -10.02 14.66 -16.44
CA SER A 190 -9.44 13.39 -16.94
C SER A 190 -7.92 13.29 -16.68
N GLU A 191 -7.40 14.00 -15.67
CA GLU A 191 -6.06 13.94 -15.17
C GLU A 191 -6.04 12.96 -13.99
N THR A 192 -5.17 11.97 -14.10
CA THR A 192 -4.86 11.04 -13.02
C THR A 192 -3.82 11.68 -12.12
N GLU A 193 -4.12 11.81 -10.83
CA GLU A 193 -3.12 12.19 -9.86
C GLU A 193 -2.25 10.98 -9.53
N ARG A 194 -0.94 11.10 -9.76
CA ARG A 194 0.04 10.06 -9.48
C ARG A 194 0.96 10.52 -8.35
N PHE A 195 1.20 9.62 -7.39
CA PHE A 195 2.19 9.83 -6.35
C PHE A 195 3.07 8.58 -6.23
N GLU A 196 4.37 8.81 -6.13
CA GLU A 196 5.39 7.78 -6.05
C GLU A 196 6.22 7.99 -4.79
N MET A 197 6.46 6.89 -4.07
CA MET A 197 7.33 6.87 -2.91
C MET A 197 8.29 5.69 -3.00
N GLU A 198 9.56 6.01 -2.80
CA GLU A 198 10.64 5.03 -2.76
C GLU A 198 11.37 5.15 -1.41
N ARG A 199 11.62 4.00 -0.77
CA ARG A 199 12.39 3.92 0.48
C ARG A 199 13.36 2.77 0.43
N THR A 200 14.62 3.09 0.71
CA THR A 200 15.71 2.13 0.82
C THR A 200 15.96 1.79 2.29
N VAL A 201 16.08 0.50 2.59
CA VAL A 201 16.24 -0.06 3.94
C VAL A 201 17.44 -0.99 3.94
N MET A 202 18.22 -0.93 5.02
CA MET A 202 19.23 -1.92 5.35
C MET A 202 18.66 -2.83 6.44
N VAL A 203 18.36 -4.08 6.09
CA VAL A 203 17.91 -5.05 7.09
C VAL A 203 19.10 -5.64 7.83
N ARG A 204 18.85 -6.23 9.00
CA ARG A 204 19.90 -6.85 9.82
C ARG A 204 20.43 -8.08 9.10
N ASN A 205 21.74 -8.29 9.14
CA ASN A 205 22.38 -9.54 8.74
C ASN A 205 22.28 -10.55 9.89
#